data_AF-A0A4Y5SQE6-F1
#
_entry.id   AF-A0A4Y5SQE6-F1
#
_cell.length_a   1.000
_cell.length_b   1.000
_cell.length_c   1.000
_cell.angle_alpha   90.00
_cell.angle_beta   90.00
_cell.angle_gamma   90.00
#
_symmetry.space_group_name_H-M   'P 1'
#
loop_
_entity.id
_entity.type
_entity.pdbx_description
1 polymer ?
#
loop_
_entity_poly.entity_id
_entity_poly.type
_entity_poly.pdbx_seq_one_letter_code
_entity_poly.pdbx_strand_id
1 'polypeptide(L)'
;MVFSPHRWLTLTNYPFDGSVLWLADETQTYFVEVCDDAMEKIREAIRRVSARRVVLLGSSKGGYGAMMCGAILARTSDVIVRCLTFSPQTRVYPRNDNLSFPSYKRLLKRLTTDENLRRTMERLGNVRGIAFEGNIKTNLIYCAGNATDHVEAISLAGETVSLMEMPFSFHASIVPFTLDQGNAKETVRKIAKLYDHADEDGQFSLPPDAAELFRQITENRFPSLRQIIYSL
;
A
#
# COMPACT_ATOMS: atom_id res chain seq x y z
N MET A 1 -5.39 10.01 -2.89
CA MET A 1 -5.05 9.79 -1.48
C MET A 1 -3.87 8.86 -1.44
N VAL A 2 -2.83 9.16 -0.65
CA VAL A 2 -1.61 8.37 -0.58
C VAL A 2 -1.44 7.89 0.87
N PHE A 3 -1.51 6.58 1.07
CA PHE A 3 -1.32 5.90 2.34
C PHE A 3 0.13 5.46 2.46
N SER A 4 0.84 6.05 3.41
CA SER A 4 2.24 5.74 3.62
C SER A 4 2.43 4.40 4.33
N PRO A 5 3.39 3.57 3.90
CA PRO A 5 3.78 2.38 4.66
C PRO A 5 4.57 2.70 5.94
N HIS A 6 4.98 3.95 6.16
CA HIS A 6 5.77 4.37 7.32
C HIS A 6 5.04 5.48 8.11
N ARG A 7 5.61 5.85 9.26
CA ARG A 7 5.13 6.96 10.10
C ARG A 7 5.31 8.34 9.48
N TRP A 8 6.08 8.46 8.40
CA TRP A 8 6.25 9.70 7.63
C TRP A 8 5.55 9.60 6.29
N LEU A 9 5.23 10.74 5.69
CA LEU A 9 4.58 10.81 4.39
C LEU A 9 5.52 10.31 3.28
N THR A 10 4.98 9.55 2.34
CA THR A 10 5.69 9.07 1.14
C THR A 10 5.12 9.72 -0.11
N LEU A 11 5.94 9.76 -1.18
CA LEU A 11 5.57 10.36 -2.48
C LEU A 11 5.17 11.85 -2.40
N THR A 12 5.62 12.59 -1.39
CA THR A 12 5.35 14.04 -1.25
C THR A 12 5.95 14.87 -2.38
N ASN A 13 7.06 14.41 -2.96
CA ASN A 13 7.71 15.02 -4.10
C ASN A 13 7.22 14.46 -5.45
N TYR A 14 6.25 13.55 -5.45
CA TYR A 14 5.73 12.97 -6.69
C TYR A 14 4.69 13.93 -7.32
N PRO A 15 4.81 14.26 -8.62
CA PRO A 15 3.96 15.27 -9.25
C PRO A 15 2.61 14.67 -9.66
N PHE A 16 1.66 14.59 -8.72
CA PHE A 16 0.28 14.21 -9.02
C PHE A 16 -0.47 15.37 -9.71
N ASP A 17 -1.21 15.09 -10.78
CA ASP A 17 -2.06 16.06 -11.51
C ASP A 17 -3.44 16.26 -10.83
N GLY A 18 -3.49 16.36 -9.51
CA GLY A 18 -4.75 16.52 -8.78
C GLY A 18 -4.58 16.82 -7.30
N SER A 19 -5.69 17.02 -6.59
CA SER A 19 -5.66 17.22 -5.15
C SER A 19 -5.22 15.94 -4.43
N VAL A 20 -4.20 16.05 -3.58
CA VAL A 20 -3.65 14.92 -2.84
C VAL A 20 -3.86 15.12 -1.35
N LEU A 21 -4.39 14.08 -0.72
CA LEU A 21 -4.34 13.90 0.72
C LEU A 21 -3.31 12.81 1.01
N TRP A 22 -2.26 13.15 1.75
CA TRP A 22 -1.27 12.20 2.24
C TRP A 22 -1.65 11.76 3.66
N LEU A 23 -1.59 10.46 3.92
CA LEU A 23 -1.88 9.86 5.21
C LEU A 23 -0.68 9.04 5.65
N ALA A 24 -0.28 9.18 6.91
CA ALA A 24 0.70 8.34 7.56
C ALA A 24 0.12 7.82 8.88
N ASP A 25 0.47 6.58 9.20
CA ASP A 25 0.08 5.94 10.44
C ASP A 25 1.28 5.99 11.40
N GLU A 26 1.25 6.94 12.33
CA GLU A 26 2.30 7.12 13.32
C GLU A 26 2.35 5.98 14.34
N THR A 27 1.23 5.28 14.59
CA THR A 27 1.15 4.19 15.56
C THR A 27 1.53 2.84 14.98
N GLN A 28 1.74 2.76 13.65
CA GLN A 28 2.16 1.56 12.93
C GLN A 28 1.18 0.38 13.12
N THR A 29 -0.11 0.70 13.13
CA THR A 29 -1.25 -0.23 13.28
C THR A 29 -2.01 -0.43 11.97
N TYR A 30 -1.36 -0.22 10.83
CA TYR A 30 -1.95 -0.41 9.50
C TYR A 30 -3.21 0.44 9.30
N PHE A 31 -3.23 1.65 9.88
CA PHE A 31 -4.36 2.57 9.90
C PHE A 31 -5.60 2.05 10.66
N VAL A 32 -5.54 0.87 11.30
CA VAL A 32 -6.69 0.28 11.99
C VAL A 32 -7.07 1.05 13.23
N GLU A 33 -6.07 1.41 14.06
CA GLU A 33 -6.31 2.15 15.31
C GLU A 33 -6.94 3.53 15.03
N VAL A 34 -6.43 4.20 14.00
CA VAL A 34 -6.84 5.56 13.62
C VAL A 34 -7.90 5.56 12.51
N CYS A 35 -8.57 4.44 12.27
CA CYS A 35 -9.44 4.27 11.10
C CYS A 35 -10.57 5.29 11.08
N ASP A 36 -11.23 5.54 12.21
CA ASP A 36 -12.38 6.44 12.27
C ASP A 36 -11.96 7.90 11.99
N ASP A 37 -10.87 8.36 12.61
CA ASP A 37 -10.28 9.69 12.37
C ASP A 37 -9.82 9.84 10.92
N ALA A 38 -9.12 8.83 10.39
CA ALA A 38 -8.67 8.82 9.01
C ALA A 38 -9.86 8.91 8.04
N MET A 39 -10.94 8.18 8.30
CA MET A 39 -12.15 8.19 7.48
C MET A 39 -12.88 9.54 7.55
N GLU A 40 -12.90 10.21 8.70
CA GLU A 40 -13.43 11.57 8.80
C GLU A 40 -12.65 12.55 7.91
N LYS A 41 -11.31 12.54 8.01
CA LYS A 41 -10.43 13.40 7.20
C LYS A 41 -10.54 13.11 5.70
N ILE A 42 -10.67 11.83 5.33
CA ILE A 42 -10.92 11.40 3.95
C ILE A 42 -12.24 12.01 3.43
N ARG A 43 -13.34 11.90 4.19
CA ARG A 43 -14.65 12.46 3.79
C ARG A 43 -14.64 13.98 3.75
N GLU A 44 -13.95 14.64 4.68
CA GLU A 44 -13.74 16.09 4.68
C GLU A 44 -13.01 16.54 3.41
N ALA A 45 -11.90 15.88 3.06
CA ALA A 45 -11.13 16.19 1.87
C ALA A 45 -11.94 16.01 0.58
N ILE A 46 -12.71 14.91 0.47
CA ILE A 46 -13.62 14.65 -0.66
C ILE A 46 -14.63 15.79 -0.83
N ARG A 47 -15.30 16.19 0.27
CA ARG A 47 -16.29 17.27 0.25
C ARG A 47 -15.65 18.60 -0.16
N ARG A 48 -14.49 18.92 0.40
CA ARG A 48 -13.77 20.18 0.13
C ARG A 48 -13.44 20.38 -1.35
N VAL A 49 -13.11 19.31 -2.07
CA VAL A 49 -12.77 19.38 -3.50
C VAL A 49 -13.91 18.91 -4.41
N SER A 50 -15.08 18.59 -3.84
CA SER A 50 -16.24 18.03 -4.55
C SER A 50 -15.87 16.82 -5.44
N ALA A 51 -15.01 15.92 -4.94
CA ALA A 51 -14.53 14.78 -5.71
C ALA A 51 -15.65 13.79 -6.01
N ARG A 52 -15.82 13.41 -7.29
CA ARG A 52 -16.71 12.32 -7.72
C ARG A 52 -16.00 10.98 -7.87
N ARG A 53 -14.66 11.01 -7.94
CA ARG A 53 -13.79 9.84 -8.02
C ARG A 53 -12.60 10.06 -7.12
N VAL A 54 -12.19 9.01 -6.42
CA VAL A 54 -10.97 9.02 -5.62
C VAL A 54 -10.09 7.82 -5.97
N VAL A 55 -8.79 8.07 -6.00
CA VAL A 55 -7.76 7.02 -6.05
C VAL A 55 -7.10 6.92 -4.69
N LEU A 56 -7.12 5.74 -4.08
CA LEU A 56 -6.41 5.40 -2.86
C LEU A 56 -5.18 4.58 -3.26
N LEU A 57 -4.02 5.17 -3.06
CA LEU A 57 -2.72 4.60 -3.39
C LEU A 57 -2.04 4.16 -2.10
N GLY A 58 -1.43 2.98 -2.07
CA GLY A 58 -0.57 2.58 -0.96
C GLY A 58 0.27 1.34 -1.27
N SER A 59 1.35 1.15 -0.54
CA SER A 59 2.19 -0.06 -0.61
C SER A 59 2.30 -0.72 0.75
N SER A 60 2.47 -2.04 0.83
CA SER A 60 2.68 -2.76 2.10
C SER A 60 1.58 -2.42 3.14
N LYS A 61 1.95 -1.91 4.33
CA LYS A 61 1.02 -1.35 5.34
C LYS A 61 0.08 -0.27 4.80
N GLY A 62 0.61 0.63 3.96
CA GLY A 62 -0.18 1.66 3.29
C GLY A 62 -1.16 1.06 2.27
N GLY A 63 -0.78 -0.03 1.61
CA GLY A 63 -1.65 -0.78 0.71
C GLY A 63 -2.85 -1.36 1.45
N TYR A 64 -2.62 -1.95 2.64
CA TYR A 64 -3.71 -2.37 3.51
C TYR A 64 -4.65 -1.20 3.88
N GLY A 65 -4.08 -0.07 4.34
CA GLY A 65 -4.88 1.11 4.72
C GLY A 65 -5.72 1.63 3.57
N ALA A 66 -5.14 1.71 2.37
CA ALA A 66 -5.83 2.10 1.15
C ALA A 66 -7.02 1.16 0.84
N MET A 67 -6.85 -0.16 0.97
CA MET A 67 -7.92 -1.12 0.72
C MET A 67 -9.02 -1.06 1.79
N MET A 68 -8.64 -1.06 3.06
CA MET A 68 -9.57 -0.98 4.18
C MET A 68 -10.42 0.29 4.11
N CYS A 69 -9.78 1.46 4.02
CA CYS A 69 -10.49 2.74 3.93
C CYS A 69 -11.28 2.84 2.62
N GLY A 70 -10.77 2.31 1.51
CA GLY A 70 -11.46 2.28 0.23
C GLY A 70 -12.77 1.49 0.31
N ALA A 71 -12.75 0.30 0.89
CA ALA A 71 -13.94 -0.52 1.05
C ALA A 71 -14.96 0.13 2.00
N ILE A 72 -14.52 0.77 3.09
CA ILE A 72 -15.42 1.53 3.98
C ILE A 72 -16.03 2.74 3.24
N LEU A 73 -15.22 3.47 2.48
CA LEU A 73 -15.66 4.64 1.72
C LEU A 73 -16.71 4.28 0.67
N ALA A 74 -16.48 3.19 -0.07
CA ALA A 74 -17.37 2.72 -1.11
C ALA A 74 -18.77 2.34 -0.60
N ARG A 75 -18.85 1.84 0.64
CA ARG A 75 -20.13 1.52 1.30
C ARG A 75 -20.83 2.72 1.92
N THR A 76 -20.10 3.81 2.16
CA THR A 76 -20.61 4.97 2.91
C THR A 76 -20.70 6.24 2.07
N SER A 77 -20.47 6.14 0.76
CA SER A 77 -20.55 7.27 -0.18
C SER A 77 -20.78 6.83 -1.61
N ASP A 78 -21.35 7.72 -2.42
CA ASP A 78 -21.57 7.50 -3.86
C ASP A 78 -20.33 7.78 -4.73
N VAL A 79 -19.18 8.09 -4.11
CA VAL A 79 -17.94 8.42 -4.82
C VAL A 79 -17.33 7.17 -5.44
N ILE A 80 -16.96 7.24 -6.72
CA ILE A 80 -16.27 6.13 -7.38
C ILE A 80 -14.90 5.91 -6.73
N VAL A 81 -14.69 4.73 -6.17
CA VAL A 81 -13.45 4.38 -5.47
C VAL A 81 -12.56 3.54 -6.38
N ARG A 82 -11.29 3.93 -6.47
CA ARG A 82 -10.22 3.13 -7.08
C ARG A 82 -9.12 2.92 -6.07
N CYS A 83 -8.74 1.69 -5.82
CA CYS A 83 -7.55 1.36 -5.04
C CYS A 83 -6.44 0.94 -6.00
N LEU A 84 -5.25 1.49 -5.81
CA LEU A 84 -4.03 1.04 -6.47
C LEU A 84 -3.05 0.66 -5.38
N THR A 85 -2.80 -0.64 -5.24
CA THR A 85 -1.98 -1.15 -4.15
C THR A 85 -0.78 -1.94 -4.65
N PHE A 86 0.32 -1.83 -3.89
CA PHE A 86 1.60 -2.43 -4.21
C PHE A 86 2.01 -3.35 -3.07
N SER A 87 1.98 -4.67 -3.30
CA SER A 87 2.26 -5.71 -2.32
C SER A 87 1.58 -5.44 -0.97
N PRO A 88 0.25 -5.26 -0.92
CA PRO A 88 -0.43 -4.97 0.34
C PRO A 88 -0.34 -6.16 1.30
N GLN A 89 -0.22 -5.88 2.58
CA GLN A 89 -0.28 -6.87 3.65
C GLN A 89 -1.75 -7.01 4.08
N THR A 90 -2.49 -7.91 3.48
CA THR A 90 -3.97 -7.94 3.42
C THR A 90 -4.65 -8.48 4.69
N ARG A 91 -3.94 -9.31 5.45
CA ARG A 91 -4.42 -9.85 6.72
C ARG A 91 -3.39 -9.63 7.82
N VAL A 92 -3.71 -8.77 8.76
CA VAL A 92 -2.89 -8.46 9.94
C VAL A 92 -3.43 -9.12 11.21
N TYR A 93 -4.74 -9.39 11.26
CA TYR A 93 -5.39 -10.12 12.33
C TYR A 93 -6.51 -11.02 11.77
N PRO A 94 -6.69 -12.29 12.24
CA PRO A 94 -5.84 -13.00 13.21
C PRO A 94 -4.40 -13.15 12.72
N ARG A 95 -3.50 -13.59 13.61
CA ARG A 95 -2.06 -13.73 13.32
C ARG A 95 -1.84 -14.36 11.95
N ASN A 96 -1.01 -13.70 11.14
CA ASN A 96 -0.66 -14.11 9.79
C ASN A 96 0.79 -14.55 9.75
N ASP A 97 1.02 -15.87 9.73
CA ASP A 97 2.37 -16.44 9.75
C ASP A 97 3.18 -16.18 8.46
N ASN A 98 2.53 -15.69 7.40
CA ASN A 98 3.22 -15.26 6.19
C ASN A 98 3.91 -13.91 6.35
N LEU A 99 3.55 -13.11 7.35
CA LEU A 99 4.14 -11.79 7.60
C LEU A 99 5.31 -11.92 8.59
N SER A 100 6.52 -11.62 8.11
CA SER A 100 7.75 -11.71 8.91
C SER A 100 8.35 -10.36 9.33
N PHE A 101 7.71 -9.26 8.92
CA PHE A 101 8.20 -7.89 9.11
C PHE A 101 8.39 -7.50 10.59
N PRO A 102 9.47 -6.77 10.94
CA PRO A 102 9.69 -6.26 12.30
C PRO A 102 8.51 -5.46 12.86
N SER A 103 7.90 -4.56 12.08
CA SER A 103 6.73 -3.80 12.54
C SER A 103 5.53 -4.68 12.86
N TYR A 104 5.31 -5.77 12.11
CA TYR A 104 4.24 -6.72 12.37
C TYR A 104 4.44 -7.44 13.71
N LYS A 105 5.67 -7.86 14.02
CA LYS A 105 6.01 -8.47 15.31
C LYS A 105 5.76 -7.50 16.48
N ARG A 106 6.11 -6.22 16.30
CA ARG A 106 5.82 -5.16 17.29
C ARG A 106 4.32 -4.98 17.49
N LEU A 107 3.54 -4.96 16.41
CA LEU A 107 2.09 -4.91 16.48
C LEU A 107 1.53 -6.08 17.29
N LEU A 108 1.90 -7.33 16.95
CA LEU A 108 1.43 -8.51 17.68
C LEU A 108 1.73 -8.45 19.18
N LYS A 109 2.93 -7.97 19.56
CA LYS A 109 3.28 -7.75 20.97
C LYS A 109 2.39 -6.71 21.63
N ARG A 110 2.05 -5.61 20.94
CA ARG A 110 1.14 -4.59 21.47
C ARG A 110 -0.27 -5.14 21.69
N LEU A 111 -0.76 -6.00 20.79
CA LEU A 111 -2.09 -6.62 20.92
C LEU A 111 -2.24 -7.49 22.17
N THR A 112 -1.15 -7.95 22.80
CA THR A 112 -1.22 -8.74 24.05
C THR A 112 -1.53 -7.88 25.27
N THR A 113 -1.34 -6.57 25.19
CA THR A 113 -1.52 -5.63 26.31
C THR A 113 -2.59 -4.57 26.05
N ASP A 114 -2.97 -4.35 24.79
CA ASP A 114 -3.92 -3.33 24.36
C ASP A 114 -5.22 -3.98 23.85
N GLU A 115 -6.17 -4.19 24.78
CA GLU A 115 -7.44 -4.86 24.51
C GLU A 115 -8.33 -4.09 23.52
N ASN A 116 -8.29 -2.75 23.54
CA ASN A 116 -9.07 -1.92 22.63
C ASN A 116 -8.53 -2.03 21.20
N LEU A 117 -7.21 -1.98 21.03
CA LEU A 117 -6.58 -2.20 19.73
C LEU A 117 -6.88 -3.62 19.22
N ARG A 118 -6.81 -4.63 20.10
CA ARG A 118 -7.11 -6.03 19.75
C ARG A 118 -8.53 -6.19 19.21
N ARG A 119 -9.54 -5.61 19.86
CA ARG A 119 -10.94 -5.62 19.38
C ARG A 119 -11.10 -4.90 18.04
N THR A 120 -10.39 -3.80 17.85
CA THR A 120 -10.42 -3.06 16.57
C THR A 120 -9.80 -3.90 15.45
N MET A 121 -8.70 -4.60 15.73
CA MET A 121 -8.06 -5.56 14.84
C MET A 121 -8.93 -6.79 14.55
N GLU A 122 -9.71 -7.28 15.50
CA GLU A 122 -10.70 -8.35 15.24
C GLU A 122 -11.73 -7.96 14.18
N ARG A 123 -12.15 -6.69 14.20
CA ARG A 123 -13.14 -6.17 13.26
C ARG A 123 -12.56 -5.82 11.89
N LEU A 124 -11.39 -5.20 11.86
CA LEU A 124 -10.84 -4.58 10.65
C LEU A 124 -9.59 -5.27 10.12
N GLY A 125 -8.90 -6.06 10.93
CA GLY A 125 -7.58 -6.65 10.70
C GLY A 125 -7.44 -7.61 9.51
N ASN A 126 -8.55 -7.94 8.84
CA ASN A 126 -8.56 -8.79 7.67
C ASN A 126 -9.35 -8.12 6.56
N VAL A 127 -8.64 -7.62 5.54
CA VAL A 127 -9.25 -6.93 4.41
C VAL A 127 -10.23 -7.84 3.65
N ARG A 128 -10.03 -9.17 3.66
CA ARG A 128 -11.00 -10.12 3.06
C ARG A 128 -12.36 -10.12 3.77
N GLY A 129 -12.36 -9.87 5.08
CA GLY A 129 -13.59 -9.75 5.87
C GLY A 129 -14.29 -8.41 5.66
N ILE A 130 -13.65 -7.47 4.98
CA ILE A 130 -14.22 -6.17 4.64
C ILE A 130 -14.81 -6.27 3.23
N ALA A 131 -16.13 -6.29 3.13
CA ALA A 131 -16.82 -6.44 1.85
C ALA A 131 -16.38 -5.37 0.83
N PHE A 132 -15.83 -5.81 -0.30
CA PHE A 132 -15.52 -5.01 -1.50
C PHE A 132 -16.73 -4.94 -2.41
N GLU A 133 -17.80 -4.36 -1.90
CA GLU A 133 -19.06 -4.20 -2.63
C GLU A 133 -19.23 -2.76 -3.11
N GLY A 134 -20.07 -2.57 -4.12
CA GLY A 134 -20.46 -1.24 -4.61
C GLY A 134 -19.48 -0.65 -5.63
N ASN A 135 -19.19 0.64 -5.48
CA ASN A 135 -18.50 1.47 -6.49
C ASN A 135 -16.95 1.41 -6.41
N ILE A 136 -16.39 0.31 -5.92
CA ILE A 136 -14.95 0.09 -5.76
C ILE A 136 -14.36 -0.86 -6.81
N LYS A 137 -13.16 -0.51 -7.31
CA LYS A 137 -12.25 -1.43 -8.02
C LYS A 137 -10.85 -1.28 -7.46
N THR A 138 -10.16 -2.41 -7.29
CA THR A 138 -8.79 -2.47 -6.79
C THR A 138 -7.89 -3.07 -7.86
N ASN A 139 -6.78 -2.40 -8.14
CA ASN A 139 -5.66 -2.97 -8.88
C ASN A 139 -4.54 -3.25 -7.87
N LEU A 140 -4.25 -4.52 -7.67
CA LEU A 140 -3.23 -4.99 -6.75
C LEU A 140 -2.03 -5.46 -7.58
N ILE A 141 -0.94 -4.73 -7.46
CA ILE A 141 0.34 -5.02 -8.09
C ILE A 141 1.22 -5.73 -7.05
N TYR A 142 1.82 -6.86 -7.38
CA TYR A 142 2.62 -7.62 -6.42
C TYR A 142 3.79 -8.36 -7.06
N CYS A 143 4.79 -8.71 -6.26
CA CYS A 143 5.96 -9.45 -6.68
C CYS A 143 5.71 -10.97 -6.55
N ALA A 144 5.51 -11.65 -7.67
CA ALA A 144 5.13 -13.07 -7.69
C ALA A 144 6.25 -14.01 -7.18
N GLY A 145 7.51 -13.60 -7.30
CA GLY A 145 8.65 -14.33 -6.72
C GLY A 145 8.79 -14.13 -5.21
N ASN A 146 8.03 -13.22 -4.60
CA ASN A 146 7.98 -13.05 -3.16
C ASN A 146 6.81 -13.88 -2.59
N ALA A 147 7.12 -14.94 -1.84
CA ALA A 147 6.12 -15.90 -1.36
C ALA A 147 5.02 -15.24 -0.51
N THR A 148 5.39 -14.29 0.36
CA THR A 148 4.43 -13.55 1.19
C THR A 148 3.48 -12.73 0.32
N ASP A 149 4.01 -11.94 -0.61
CA ASP A 149 3.20 -11.11 -1.50
C ASP A 149 2.26 -11.93 -2.37
N HIS A 150 2.78 -13.04 -2.92
CA HIS A 150 1.98 -13.95 -3.73
C HIS A 150 0.81 -14.53 -2.95
N VAL A 151 1.05 -15.04 -1.74
CA VAL A 151 0.00 -15.61 -0.90
C VAL A 151 -1.03 -14.56 -0.52
N GLU A 152 -0.63 -13.33 -0.16
CA GLU A 152 -1.54 -12.25 0.20
C GLU A 152 -2.37 -11.76 -0.99
N ALA A 153 -1.76 -11.63 -2.18
CA ALA A 153 -2.39 -11.13 -3.39
C ALA A 153 -3.42 -12.11 -3.97
N ILE A 154 -3.02 -13.36 -4.21
CA ILE A 154 -3.91 -14.41 -4.75
C ILE A 154 -5.13 -14.61 -3.85
N SER A 155 -4.92 -14.42 -2.54
CA SER A 155 -5.95 -14.47 -1.53
C SER A 155 -7.13 -13.51 -1.81
N LEU A 156 -6.88 -12.37 -2.43
CA LEU A 156 -7.88 -11.34 -2.66
C LEU A 156 -8.45 -11.32 -4.08
N ALA A 157 -7.97 -12.17 -4.99
CA ALA A 157 -8.43 -12.20 -6.37
C ALA A 157 -9.96 -12.34 -6.45
N GLY A 158 -10.60 -11.52 -7.27
CA GLY A 158 -12.06 -11.54 -7.43
C GLY A 158 -12.57 -10.44 -8.35
N GLU A 159 -13.91 -10.31 -8.47
CA GLU A 159 -14.54 -9.37 -9.42
C GLU A 159 -14.14 -7.91 -9.22
N THR A 160 -13.84 -7.52 -7.99
CA THR A 160 -13.47 -6.14 -7.61
C THR A 160 -11.98 -5.96 -7.38
N VAL A 161 -11.17 -7.02 -7.48
CA VAL A 161 -9.71 -6.99 -7.28
C VAL A 161 -9.02 -7.63 -8.47
N SER A 162 -8.42 -6.80 -9.31
CA SER A 162 -7.57 -7.23 -10.42
C SER A 162 -6.11 -7.32 -9.96
N LEU A 163 -5.44 -8.38 -10.40
CA LEU A 163 -4.04 -8.66 -10.06
C LEU A 163 -3.10 -8.31 -11.21
N MET A 164 -1.96 -7.71 -10.90
CA MET A 164 -0.84 -7.51 -11.82
C MET A 164 0.43 -8.06 -11.18
N GLU A 165 1.01 -9.05 -11.84
CA GLU A 165 2.18 -9.77 -11.36
C GLU A 165 3.47 -9.10 -11.83
N MET A 166 4.45 -9.03 -10.94
CA MET A 166 5.80 -8.59 -11.21
C MET A 166 6.78 -9.75 -10.99
N PRO A 167 7.79 -9.94 -11.85
CA PRO A 167 8.69 -11.09 -11.83
C PRO A 167 9.82 -10.92 -10.80
N PHE A 168 9.52 -10.39 -9.61
CA PHE A 168 10.53 -10.05 -8.60
C PHE A 168 10.35 -10.84 -7.31
N SER A 169 11.43 -10.99 -6.55
CA SER A 169 11.45 -11.68 -5.25
C SER A 169 11.41 -10.73 -4.03
N PHE A 170 11.57 -9.43 -4.26
CA PHE A 170 11.53 -8.41 -3.20
C PHE A 170 10.12 -7.84 -3.00
N HIS A 171 9.84 -7.27 -1.83
CA HIS A 171 8.49 -6.79 -1.45
C HIS A 171 8.13 -5.41 -2.02
N ALA A 172 9.11 -4.54 -2.24
CA ALA A 172 8.92 -3.14 -2.63
C ALA A 172 8.42 -2.92 -4.09
N SER A 173 7.29 -3.53 -4.46
CA SER A 173 6.70 -3.53 -5.82
C SER A 173 6.35 -2.16 -6.39
N ILE A 174 6.24 -1.11 -5.56
CA ILE A 174 6.00 0.27 -6.05
C ILE A 174 7.24 0.89 -6.70
N VAL A 175 8.43 0.45 -6.32
CA VAL A 175 9.70 1.09 -6.71
C VAL A 175 9.81 1.27 -8.23
N PRO A 176 9.58 0.25 -9.08
CA PRO A 176 9.77 0.36 -10.53
C PRO A 176 8.89 1.42 -11.19
N PHE A 177 7.72 1.72 -10.60
CA PHE A 177 6.76 2.70 -11.12
C PHE A 177 7.12 4.15 -10.74
N THR A 178 7.97 4.34 -9.72
CA THR A 178 8.39 5.68 -9.24
C THR A 178 9.71 6.17 -9.85
N LEU A 179 10.41 5.29 -10.57
CA LEU A 179 11.68 5.57 -11.20
C LEU A 179 11.47 6.02 -12.65
N ASP A 180 12.31 6.94 -13.10
CA ASP A 180 12.45 7.22 -14.53
C ASP A 180 13.34 6.13 -15.14
N GLN A 181 12.73 5.14 -15.80
CA GLN A 181 13.44 4.02 -16.43
C GLN A 181 14.17 4.45 -17.73
N GLY A 182 13.90 5.65 -18.26
CA GLY A 182 14.63 6.24 -19.39
C GLY A 182 15.93 6.94 -18.98
N ASN A 183 16.13 7.18 -17.68
CA ASN A 183 17.27 7.94 -17.15
C ASN A 183 18.04 7.13 -16.10
N ALA A 184 18.93 6.26 -16.57
CA ALA A 184 19.73 5.36 -15.73
C ALA A 184 20.46 6.07 -14.58
N LYS A 185 21.01 7.27 -14.82
CA LYS A 185 21.71 8.05 -13.78
C LYS A 185 20.76 8.47 -12.66
N GLU A 186 19.55 8.88 -13.00
CA GLU A 186 18.52 9.21 -12.00
C GLU A 186 18.03 7.96 -11.27
N THR A 187 17.82 6.85 -11.99
CA THR A 187 17.43 5.56 -11.42
C THR A 187 18.43 5.12 -10.34
N VAL A 188 19.73 5.10 -10.66
CA VAL A 188 20.80 4.74 -9.71
C VAL A 188 20.77 5.65 -8.49
N ARG A 189 20.64 6.97 -8.68
CA ARG A 189 20.58 7.93 -7.57
C ARG A 189 19.38 7.68 -6.64
N LYS A 190 18.21 7.38 -7.21
CA LYS A 190 17.00 7.11 -6.44
C LYS A 190 17.09 5.77 -5.70
N ILE A 191 17.65 4.74 -6.32
CA ILE A 191 17.91 3.44 -5.68
C ILE A 191 18.87 3.62 -4.52
N ALA A 192 20.01 4.30 -4.69
CA ALA A 192 20.96 4.53 -3.60
C ALA A 192 20.28 5.18 -2.38
N LYS A 193 19.49 6.25 -2.61
CA LYS A 193 18.71 6.90 -1.53
C LYS A 193 17.70 5.98 -0.85
N LEU A 194 17.11 5.04 -1.59
CA LEU A 194 16.18 4.07 -1.03
C LEU A 194 16.87 3.16 -0.02
N TYR A 195 18.09 2.71 -0.31
CA TYR A 195 18.91 1.92 0.62
C TYR A 195 19.42 2.76 1.79
N ASP A 196 19.88 4.00 1.56
CA ASP A 196 20.39 4.90 2.61
C ASP A 196 19.34 5.26 3.66
N HIS A 197 18.06 5.29 3.26
CA HIS A 197 16.94 5.68 4.12
C HIS A 197 16.01 4.52 4.50
N ALA A 198 16.38 3.28 4.17
CA ALA A 198 15.59 2.11 4.52
C ALA A 198 15.58 1.91 6.04
N ASP A 199 14.39 1.96 6.64
CA ASP A 199 14.18 1.49 8.01
C ASP A 199 14.24 -0.05 8.07
N GLU A 200 14.04 -0.64 9.25
CA GLU A 200 14.08 -2.10 9.41
C GLU A 200 13.11 -2.81 8.44
N ASP A 201 11.88 -2.33 8.28
CA ASP A 201 10.93 -2.93 7.34
C ASP A 201 11.40 -2.73 5.89
N GLY A 202 11.95 -1.56 5.57
CA GLY A 202 12.51 -1.23 4.26
C GLY A 202 13.65 -2.16 3.87
N GLN A 203 14.57 -2.46 4.79
CA GLN A 203 15.68 -3.40 4.56
C GLN A 203 15.17 -4.81 4.27
N PHE A 204 14.11 -5.25 4.95
CA PHE A 204 13.44 -6.53 4.66
C PHE A 204 12.69 -6.52 3.31
N SER A 205 12.40 -5.35 2.76
CA SER A 205 11.56 -5.19 1.57
C SER A 205 12.35 -5.11 0.26
N LEU A 206 13.67 -4.96 0.33
CA LEU A 206 14.56 -4.74 -0.80
C LEU A 206 15.47 -5.96 -1.03
N PRO A 207 15.99 -6.16 -2.24
CA PRO A 207 17.10 -7.10 -2.45
C PRO A 207 18.30 -6.72 -1.59
N PRO A 208 19.20 -7.66 -1.24
CA PRO A 208 20.41 -7.36 -0.47
C PRO A 208 21.35 -6.33 -1.14
N ASP A 209 21.29 -6.23 -2.46
CA ASP A 209 22.20 -5.40 -3.26
C ASP A 209 21.41 -4.43 -4.15
N ALA A 210 21.80 -3.14 -4.10
CA ALA A 210 21.26 -2.08 -4.93
C ALA A 210 21.53 -2.30 -6.43
N ALA A 211 22.66 -2.91 -6.79
CA ALA A 211 22.96 -3.23 -8.18
C ALA A 211 21.99 -4.29 -8.72
N GLU A 212 21.63 -5.28 -7.89
CA GLU A 212 20.63 -6.29 -8.24
C GLU A 212 19.24 -5.66 -8.42
N LEU A 213 18.83 -4.75 -7.55
CA LEU A 213 17.57 -4.00 -7.74
C LEU A 213 17.58 -3.21 -9.06
N PHE A 214 18.67 -2.49 -9.35
CA PHE A 214 18.79 -1.73 -10.60
C PHE A 214 18.70 -2.64 -11.83
N ARG A 215 19.40 -3.78 -11.81
CA ARG A 215 19.38 -4.77 -12.89
C ARG A 215 17.97 -5.30 -13.12
N GLN A 216 17.31 -5.79 -12.06
CA GLN A 216 15.94 -6.31 -12.14
C GLN A 216 14.95 -5.29 -12.70
N ILE A 217 15.06 -4.01 -12.30
CA ILE A 217 14.18 -2.94 -12.77
C ILE A 217 14.47 -2.55 -14.22
N THR A 218 15.72 -2.51 -14.65
CA THR A 218 16.06 -2.06 -16.01
C THR A 218 15.85 -3.14 -17.07
N GLU A 219 15.90 -4.41 -16.69
CA GLU A 219 15.56 -5.54 -17.56
C GLU A 219 14.05 -5.69 -17.80
N ASN A 220 13.21 -5.07 -16.96
CA ASN A 220 11.76 -5.18 -17.01
C ASN A 220 11.11 -3.80 -17.16
N ARG A 221 10.44 -3.52 -18.28
CA ARG A 221 9.77 -2.24 -18.48
C ARG A 221 8.40 -2.21 -17.82
N PHE A 222 8.19 -1.22 -16.96
CA PHE A 222 6.88 -0.95 -16.35
C PHE A 222 6.40 0.45 -16.72
N PRO A 223 5.07 0.69 -16.79
CA PRO A 223 4.55 2.04 -16.87
C PRO A 223 4.99 2.85 -15.64
N SER A 224 5.04 4.17 -15.78
CA SER A 224 5.18 5.07 -14.63
C SER A 224 3.94 4.98 -13.73
N LEU A 225 4.11 5.35 -12.45
CA LEU A 225 3.02 5.45 -11.48
C LEU A 225 1.92 6.40 -11.98
N ARG A 226 2.30 7.45 -12.73
CA ARG A 226 1.36 8.39 -13.37
C ARG A 226 0.50 7.64 -14.37
N GLN A 227 1.12 6.94 -15.32
CA GLN A 227 0.41 6.20 -16.35
C GLN A 227 -0.61 5.21 -15.77
N ILE A 228 -0.26 4.50 -14.69
CA ILE A 228 -1.20 3.59 -14.03
C ILE A 228 -2.34 4.35 -13.34
N ILE A 229 -2.05 5.36 -12.54
CA ILE A 229 -3.09 6.09 -11.79
C ILE A 229 -4.15 6.67 -12.73
N TYR A 230 -3.72 7.25 -13.86
CA TYR A 230 -4.63 7.92 -14.80
C TYR A 230 -5.30 6.97 -15.80
N SER A 231 -5.00 5.67 -15.76
CA SER A 231 -5.76 4.64 -16.50
C SER A 231 -6.90 4.00 -15.70
N LEU A 232 -7.11 4.38 -14.43
CA LEU A 232 -8.13 3.81 -13.51
C LEU A 232 -9.52 4.46 -13.61
#